data_AF-A0AAU9RLL4-F1
#
_entry.id   AF-A0AAU9RLL4-F1
#
_cell.length_a   1.000
_cell.length_b   1.000
_cell.length_c   1.000
_cell.angle_alpha   90.00
_cell.angle_beta   90.00
_cell.angle_gamma   90.00
#
_symmetry.space_group_name_H-M   'P 1'
#
loop_
_entity.id
_entity.type
_entity.pdbx_description
1 polymer ?
#
loop_
_entity_poly.entity_id
_entity_poly.type
_entity_poly.pdbx_seq_one_letter_code
_entity_poly.pdbx_strand_id
1 'polypeptide(L)'
;KLKDAHCAILVVKMKRTLIMFSFILLQLLLGNSLSPKHSSPKPNAEVTVMGFVYCDVCSNNSFTRHSYFMSGVEVRIVCRFKAASSRTNEMITFSANRTTNEFGLYKVAITSLDCADVDSLASSCQAKILSTTRNEKLVDRL
;
A
#
# COMPACT_ATOMS: atom_id res chain seq x y z
N LYS A 1 27.81 10.49 -9.56
CA LYS A 1 27.25 11.46 -8.59
C LYS A 1 25.85 11.00 -8.16
N LEU A 2 25.73 9.83 -7.54
CA LEU A 2 24.46 9.24 -7.09
C LEU A 2 24.76 8.43 -5.81
N LYS A 3 25.41 9.07 -4.83
CA LYS A 3 25.87 8.40 -3.60
C LYS A 3 25.11 8.82 -2.35
N ASP A 4 24.27 9.86 -2.45
CA ASP A 4 23.64 10.51 -1.28
C ASP A 4 22.14 10.80 -1.50
N ALA A 5 21.44 10.00 -2.31
CA ALA A 5 20.00 10.15 -2.47
C ALA A 5 19.28 9.55 -1.25
N HIS A 6 18.43 10.33 -0.59
CA HIS A 6 17.61 9.86 0.53
C HIS A 6 16.31 9.27 -0.01
N CYS A 7 16.11 7.98 0.21
CA CYS A 7 14.93 7.28 -0.27
C CYS A 7 13.94 7.02 0.87
N ALA A 8 12.65 7.11 0.53
CA ALA A 8 11.55 6.97 1.45
C ALA A 8 10.41 6.16 0.82
N ILE A 9 9.53 5.64 1.67
CA ILE A 9 8.33 4.92 1.26
C ILE A 9 7.11 5.83 1.40
N LEU A 10 6.34 5.96 0.31
CA LEU A 10 5.02 6.56 0.32
C LEU A 10 3.96 5.44 0.38
N VAL A 11 3.40 5.20 1.57
CA VAL A 11 2.30 4.23 1.76
C VAL A 11 0.98 4.86 1.33
N VAL A 12 0.28 4.24 0.38
CA VAL A 12 -1.03 4.74 -0.04
C VAL A 12 -2.11 4.13 0.83
N LYS A 13 -2.65 4.92 1.77
CA LYS A 13 -3.83 4.55 2.55
C LYS A 13 -5.09 4.90 1.78
N MET A 14 -5.67 3.91 1.12
CA MET A 14 -6.92 4.08 0.39
C MET A 14 -8.12 3.74 1.28
N LYS A 15 -8.89 4.76 1.68
CA LYS A 15 -10.10 4.57 2.47
C LYS A 15 -11.24 4.15 1.54
N ARG A 16 -11.95 3.05 1.84
CA ARG A 16 -13.10 2.57 1.06
C ARG A 16 -14.12 3.68 0.76
N THR A 17 -14.37 4.55 1.73
CA THR A 17 -15.24 5.72 1.58
C THR A 17 -14.80 6.66 0.45
N LEU A 18 -13.50 6.93 0.29
CA LEU A 18 -12.98 7.80 -0.78
C LEU A 18 -13.21 7.19 -2.17
N ILE A 19 -12.99 5.88 -2.29
CA ILE A 19 -13.23 5.15 -3.54
C ILE A 19 -14.70 5.24 -3.92
N MET A 20 -15.60 4.96 -2.97
CA MET A 20 -17.06 5.02 -3.21
C MET A 20 -17.48 6.42 -3.66
N PHE A 21 -17.01 7.47 -3.02
CA PHE A 21 -17.31 8.85 -3.42
C PHE A 21 -16.76 9.18 -4.82
N SER A 22 -15.54 8.76 -5.14
CA SER A 22 -14.95 8.98 -6.47
C SER A 22 -15.75 8.25 -7.57
N PHE A 23 -16.16 7.00 -7.34
CA PHE A 23 -17.00 6.26 -8.28
C PHE A 23 -18.38 6.91 -8.44
N ILE A 24 -19.03 7.32 -7.35
CA ILE A 24 -20.34 7.99 -7.41
C ILE A 24 -20.24 9.30 -8.21
N LEU A 25 -19.22 10.12 -7.96
CA LEU A 25 -18.99 11.35 -8.69
C LEU A 25 -18.76 11.10 -10.19
N LEU A 26 -18.02 10.03 -10.52
CA LEU A 26 -17.80 9.62 -11.90
C LEU A 26 -19.10 9.17 -12.57
N GLN A 27 -19.98 8.43 -11.88
CA GLN A 27 -21.30 8.04 -12.41
C GLN A 27 -22.24 9.24 -12.59
N LEU A 28 -22.13 10.26 -11.74
CA LEU A 28 -22.86 11.54 -11.91
C LEU A 28 -22.38 12.31 -13.15
N LEU A 29 -21.09 12.22 -13.48
CA LEU A 29 -20.49 12.85 -14.66
C LEU A 29 -20.81 12.09 -15.95
N LEU A 30 -20.96 10.76 -15.90
CA LEU A 30 -21.37 9.91 -17.00
C LEU A 30 -22.86 9.55 -16.87
N GLY A 31 -23.74 10.45 -17.30
CA GLY A 31 -25.20 10.28 -17.19
C GLY A 31 -25.73 8.89 -17.59
N ASN A 32 -26.43 8.27 -16.64
CA ASN A 32 -27.28 7.08 -16.65
C ASN A 32 -27.44 6.29 -17.98
N SER A 33 -27.02 5.02 -17.99
CA SER A 33 -27.94 3.87 -17.85
C SER A 33 -27.16 2.56 -17.68
N LEU A 34 -27.14 1.97 -16.48
CA LEU A 34 -26.83 0.55 -16.30
C LEU A 34 -27.56 0.06 -15.05
N SER A 35 -28.55 -0.81 -15.24
CA SER A 35 -29.23 -1.52 -14.15
C SER A 35 -28.24 -2.48 -13.48
N PRO A 36 -27.98 -2.36 -12.17
CA PRO A 36 -27.11 -3.30 -11.48
C PRO A 36 -27.81 -4.66 -11.34
N LYS A 37 -27.36 -5.67 -12.10
CA LYS A 37 -27.69 -7.07 -11.78
C LYS A 37 -26.98 -7.43 -10.48
N HIS A 38 -27.74 -7.59 -9.40
CA HIS A 38 -27.26 -8.21 -8.18
C HIS A 38 -27.05 -9.71 -8.42
N SER A 39 -25.85 -10.09 -8.83
CA SER A 39 -25.30 -11.35 -8.32
C SER A 39 -24.69 -11.02 -6.97
N SER A 40 -24.88 -11.88 -5.97
CA SER A 40 -24.14 -11.82 -4.71
C SER A 40 -22.98 -12.81 -4.80
N PRO A 41 -21.80 -12.42 -5.33
CA PRO A 41 -20.59 -13.15 -5.03
C PRO A 41 -20.36 -13.00 -3.53
N LYS A 42 -20.18 -14.12 -2.82
CA LYS A 42 -19.58 -14.09 -1.48
C LYS A 42 -18.32 -13.24 -1.59
N PRO A 43 -18.22 -12.08 -0.91
CA PRO A 43 -17.04 -11.25 -1.05
C PRO A 43 -15.92 -11.96 -0.31
N ASN A 44 -15.03 -12.63 -1.03
CA ASN A 44 -13.70 -12.91 -0.51
C ASN A 44 -13.11 -11.55 -0.18
N ALA A 45 -13.05 -11.20 1.10
CA ALA A 45 -12.58 -9.90 1.53
C ALA A 45 -11.07 -9.84 1.23
N GLU A 46 -10.71 -9.16 0.15
CA GLU A 46 -9.32 -8.89 -0.22
C GLU A 46 -8.97 -7.46 0.21
N VAL A 47 -7.84 -7.30 0.89
CA VAL A 47 -7.23 -5.99 1.13
C VAL A 47 -5.90 -5.93 0.41
N THR A 48 -5.78 -4.92 -0.46
CA THR A 48 -4.54 -4.58 -1.12
C THR A 48 -3.82 -3.50 -0.32
N VAL A 49 -2.55 -3.77 0.03
CA VAL A 49 -1.61 -2.77 0.54
C VAL A 49 -0.66 -2.39 -0.58
N MET A 50 -0.52 -1.09 -0.83
CA MET A 50 0.34 -0.58 -1.89
C MET A 50 1.10 0.67 -1.45
N GLY A 51 2.24 0.90 -2.08
CA GLY A 51 3.05 2.08 -1.83
C GLY A 51 4.15 2.23 -2.87
N PHE A 52 4.83 3.37 -2.82
CA PHE A 52 5.90 3.71 -3.74
C PHE A 52 7.21 3.89 -2.97
N VAL A 53 8.32 3.47 -3.57
CA VAL A 53 9.65 3.90 -3.15
C VAL A 53 10.07 5.06 -4.03
N TYR A 54 10.41 6.19 -3.43
CA TYR A 54 10.96 7.35 -4.11
C TYR A 54 12.25 7.80 -3.45
N CYS A 55 13.12 8.44 -4.21
CA CYS A 55 14.34 9.05 -3.70
C CYS A 55 14.31 10.55 -3.99
N ASP A 56 14.60 11.35 -2.97
CA ASP A 56 14.75 12.80 -3.09
C ASP A 56 16.23 13.16 -3.20
N VAL A 57 16.58 13.85 -4.28
CA VAL A 57 17.95 14.32 -4.53
C VAL A 57 18.32 15.47 -3.58
N CYS A 58 17.31 16.21 -3.11
CA CYS A 58 17.50 17.37 -2.25
C CYS A 58 17.60 17.01 -0.75
N SER A 59 17.45 15.73 -0.38
CA SER A 59 17.51 15.27 1.01
C SER A 59 16.54 15.99 1.96
N ASN A 60 15.44 16.54 1.43
CA ASN A 60 14.48 17.36 2.19
C ASN A 60 13.36 16.54 2.84
N ASN A 61 13.47 15.21 2.83
CA ASN A 61 12.56 14.27 3.49
C ASN A 61 11.07 14.44 3.08
N SER A 62 10.83 15.02 1.91
CA SER A 62 9.51 15.27 1.36
C SER A 62 9.49 14.92 -0.11
N PHE A 63 8.34 14.50 -0.62
CA PHE A 63 8.15 14.28 -2.05
C PHE A 63 8.15 15.65 -2.76
N THR A 64 9.17 15.89 -3.58
CA THR A 64 9.32 17.13 -4.35
C THR A 64 9.34 16.84 -5.84
N ARG A 65 9.37 17.90 -6.67
CA ARG A 65 9.53 17.76 -8.13
C ARG A 65 10.86 17.14 -8.55
N HIS A 66 11.86 17.11 -7.66
CA HIS A 66 13.16 16.50 -7.89
C HIS A 66 13.23 15.06 -7.38
N SER A 67 12.13 14.56 -6.81
CA SER A 67 12.01 13.17 -6.41
C SER A 67 11.75 12.27 -7.61
N TYR A 68 12.31 11.07 -7.58
CA TYR A 68 12.11 10.07 -8.62
C TYR A 68 11.77 8.71 -8.01
N PHE A 69 10.95 7.93 -8.71
CA PHE A 69 10.55 6.60 -8.26
C PHE A 69 11.66 5.56 -8.51
N MET A 70 11.82 4.65 -7.57
CA MET A 70 12.92 3.68 -7.54
C MET A 70 12.42 2.27 -7.86
N SER A 71 12.78 1.74 -9.02
CA SER A 71 12.50 0.36 -9.41
C SER A 71 13.52 -0.63 -8.84
N GLY A 72 13.14 -1.90 -8.71
CA GLY A 72 14.05 -2.97 -8.28
C GLY A 72 14.47 -2.91 -6.81
N VAL A 73 13.71 -2.20 -5.98
CA VAL A 73 13.95 -2.09 -4.54
C VAL A 73 13.15 -3.16 -3.81
N GLU A 74 13.82 -3.93 -2.96
CA GLU A 74 13.15 -4.90 -2.09
C GLU A 74 12.62 -4.20 -0.84
N VAL A 75 11.32 -4.37 -0.59
CA VAL A 75 10.60 -3.81 0.54
C VAL A 75 9.99 -4.93 1.36
N ARG A 76 10.15 -4.88 2.68
CA ARG A 76 9.44 -5.73 3.63
C ARG A 76 8.20 -5.01 4.13
N ILE A 77 7.04 -5.61 3.88
CA ILE A 77 5.75 -5.15 4.39
C ILE A 77 5.41 -5.98 5.62
N VAL A 78 5.00 -5.32 6.71
CA VAL A 78 4.52 -5.96 7.94
C VAL A 78 3.21 -5.31 8.36
N CYS A 79 2.14 -6.09 8.43
CA CYS A 79 0.82 -5.66 8.88
C CYS A 79 0.45 -6.38 10.18
N ARG A 80 -0.10 -5.65 11.16
CA ARG A 80 -0.52 -6.20 12.45
C ARG A 80 -1.97 -5.85 12.75
N PHE A 81 -2.85 -6.83 12.84
CA PHE A 81 -4.28 -6.57 12.99
C PHE A 81 -4.91 -7.50 14.03
N LYS A 82 -6.02 -7.05 14.61
CA LYS A 82 -6.76 -7.86 15.57
C LYS A 82 -7.57 -8.93 14.84
N ALA A 83 -7.63 -10.11 15.43
CA ALA A 83 -8.59 -11.11 15.00
C ALA A 83 -10.02 -10.58 15.21
N ALA A 84 -10.94 -10.94 14.32
CA ALA A 84 -12.35 -10.56 14.36
C ALA A 84 -13.11 -11.16 15.56
N SER A 85 -12.56 -12.21 16.17
CA SER A 85 -13.14 -12.81 17.39
C SER A 85 -13.00 -11.85 18.57
N SER A 86 -14.11 -11.28 19.03
CA SER A 86 -14.20 -10.40 20.20
C SER A 86 -13.79 -11.07 21.52
N ARG A 87 -13.62 -12.41 21.53
CA ARG A 87 -13.23 -13.18 22.71
C ARG A 87 -11.72 -13.28 22.93
N THR A 88 -10.91 -12.97 21.93
CA THR A 88 -9.46 -13.15 21.98
C THR A 88 -8.77 -11.86 21.53
N ASN A 89 -7.91 -11.29 22.37
CA ASN A 89 -7.03 -10.15 22.00
C ASN A 89 -5.86 -10.58 21.10
N GLU A 90 -6.07 -11.58 20.24
CA GLU A 90 -5.04 -12.15 19.40
C GLU A 90 -4.69 -11.17 18.27
N MET A 91 -3.39 -10.87 18.15
CA MET A 91 -2.85 -10.05 17.06
C MET A 91 -2.27 -10.94 15.98
N ILE A 92 -2.80 -10.82 14.77
CA ILE A 92 -2.31 -11.52 13.58
C ILE A 92 -1.25 -10.64 12.92
N THR A 93 -0.10 -11.24 12.58
CA THR A 93 0.98 -10.57 11.84
C THR A 93 1.11 -11.17 10.45
N PHE A 94 0.93 -10.33 9.43
CA PHE A 94 1.22 -10.67 8.04
C PHE A 94 2.54 -10.01 7.63
N SER A 95 3.42 -10.75 6.95
CA SER A 95 4.63 -10.17 6.37
C SER A 95 4.93 -10.71 4.98
N ALA A 96 5.34 -9.82 4.08
CA ALA A 96 5.75 -10.20 2.73
C ALA A 96 6.88 -9.30 2.25
N ASN A 97 7.81 -9.87 1.51
CA ASN A 97 8.78 -9.10 0.73
C ASN A 97 8.22 -8.89 -0.68
N ARG A 98 8.38 -7.67 -1.21
CA ARG A 98 8.00 -7.30 -2.57
C ARG A 98 9.09 -6.45 -3.18
N THR A 99 9.29 -6.61 -4.49
CA THR A 99 10.18 -5.75 -5.25
C THR A 99 9.36 -4.70 -5.98
N THR A 100 9.81 -3.46 -5.97
CA THR A 100 9.15 -2.39 -6.72
C THR A 100 9.26 -2.60 -8.22
N ASN A 101 8.18 -2.30 -8.95
CA ASN A 101 8.18 -2.35 -10.42
C ASN A 101 8.88 -1.12 -11.03
N GLU A 102 8.81 -0.98 -12.36
CA GLU A 102 9.42 0.14 -13.09
C GLU A 102 8.94 1.54 -12.65
N PHE A 103 7.74 1.63 -12.06
CA PHE A 103 7.16 2.86 -11.51
C PHE A 103 7.46 3.06 -10.02
N GLY A 104 8.33 2.23 -9.43
CA GLY A 104 8.64 2.25 -7.99
C GLY A 104 7.49 1.75 -7.11
N LEU A 105 6.45 1.16 -7.68
CA LEU A 105 5.26 0.68 -6.97
C LEU A 105 5.49 -0.75 -6.44
N TYR A 106 5.14 -0.99 -5.18
CA TYR A 106 4.93 -2.33 -4.63
C TYR A 106 3.45 -2.55 -4.27
N LYS A 107 2.99 -3.79 -4.40
CA LYS A 107 1.61 -4.20 -4.07
C LYS A 107 1.61 -5.57 -3.40
N VAL A 108 0.80 -5.74 -2.36
CA VAL A 108 0.51 -7.04 -1.75
C VAL A 108 -0.99 -7.17 -1.48
N ALA A 109 -1.57 -8.29 -1.89
CA ALA A 109 -2.96 -8.65 -1.59
C ALA A 109 -2.99 -9.59 -0.38
N ILE A 110 -3.88 -9.31 0.56
CA ILE A 110 -4.15 -10.13 1.75
C ILE A 110 -5.55 -10.71 1.56
N THR A 111 -5.62 -12.03 1.34
CA THR A 111 -6.84 -12.74 0.93
C THR A 111 -7.50 -13.56 2.04
N SER A 112 -6.89 -13.64 3.23
CA SER A 112 -7.39 -14.43 4.37
C SER A 112 -7.98 -13.54 5.46
N LEU A 113 -8.98 -12.73 5.12
CA LEU A 113 -9.61 -11.77 6.03
C LEU A 113 -10.82 -12.31 6.77
N ASP A 114 -11.16 -13.59 6.58
CA ASP A 114 -12.31 -14.24 7.23
C ASP A 114 -12.25 -14.18 8.77
N CYS A 115 -11.06 -13.94 9.32
CA CYS A 115 -10.82 -13.79 10.75
C CYS A 115 -10.28 -12.40 11.13
N ALA A 116 -10.34 -11.38 10.26
CA ALA A 116 -9.70 -10.09 10.48
C ALA A 116 -10.72 -8.95 10.53
N ASP A 117 -10.54 -7.99 11.45
CA ASP A 117 -11.26 -6.73 11.41
C ASP A 117 -10.72 -5.86 10.26
N VAL A 118 -11.41 -5.93 9.12
CA VAL A 118 -11.02 -5.35 7.82
C VAL A 118 -10.84 -3.83 7.89
N ASP A 119 -11.56 -3.14 8.77
CA ASP A 119 -11.48 -1.68 8.92
C ASP A 119 -10.20 -1.24 9.65
N SER A 120 -9.59 -2.13 10.44
CA SER A 120 -8.34 -1.88 11.16
C SER A 120 -7.08 -2.27 10.37
N LEU A 121 -7.24 -3.02 9.27
CA LEU A 121 -6.13 -3.75 8.64
C LEU A 121 -5.16 -2.86 7.85
N ALA A 122 -5.67 -1.90 7.08
CA ALA A 122 -4.82 -1.03 6.26
C ALA A 122 -4.09 0.03 7.09
N SER A 123 -4.59 0.37 8.28
CA SER A 123 -4.00 1.41 9.12
C SER A 123 -2.74 0.92 9.85
N SER A 124 -2.58 -0.40 10.01
CA SER A 124 -1.53 -1.03 10.80
C SER A 124 -0.35 -1.62 10.01
N CYS A 125 -0.37 -1.46 8.69
CA CYS A 125 0.73 -1.87 7.83
C CYS A 125 1.87 -0.85 7.83
N GLN A 126 3.09 -1.36 7.98
CA GLN A 126 4.35 -0.63 7.85
C GLN A 126 5.20 -1.29 6.76
N ALA A 127 6.07 -0.51 6.14
CA ALA A 127 6.98 -0.99 5.11
C ALA A 127 8.39 -0.48 5.40
N LYS A 128 9.40 -1.31 5.09
CA LYS A 128 10.82 -0.99 5.28
C LYS A 128 11.62 -1.42 4.06
N ILE A 129 12.61 -0.63 3.64
CA ILE A 129 13.51 -1.02 2.55
C ILE A 129 14.52 -2.05 3.08
N LEU A 130 14.66 -3.17 2.38
CA LEU A 130 15.61 -4.22 2.74
C LEU A 130 16.91 -4.06 1.96
N SER A 131 16.80 -3.89 0.65
CA SER A 131 17.95 -3.85 -0.25
C SER A 131 17.57 -3.15 -1.54
N THR A 132 18.58 -2.68 -2.27
CA THR A 132 18.40 -2.25 -3.66
C THR A 132 19.30 -3.09 -4.54
N THR A 133 18.81 -3.45 -5.72
CA THR A 133 19.62 -4.16 -6.73
C THR A 133 20.67 -3.26 -7.39
N ARG A 134 20.62 -1.95 -7.16
CA ARG A 134 21.72 -1.02 -7.49
C ARG A 134 22.73 -1.01 -6.34
N ASN A 135 24.02 -0.86 -6.64
CA ASN A 135 25.08 -0.62 -5.65
C ASN A 135 24.96 0.77 -4.98
N GLU A 136 23.76 1.16 -4.54
CA GLU A 136 23.48 2.37 -3.78
C GLU A 136 23.25 1.99 -2.31
N LYS A 137 24.04 2.61 -1.41
CA LYS A 137 23.77 2.55 0.03
C LYS A 137 22.52 3.36 0.29
N LEU A 138 21.39 2.69 0.44
CA LEU A 138 20.15 3.35 0.78
C LEU A 138 20.12 3.63 2.28
N VAL A 139 20.17 4.91 2.65
CA VAL A 139 20.01 5.35 4.04
C VAL A 139 18.52 5.37 4.35
N ASP A 140 18.03 4.25 4.86
CA ASP A 140 16.64 4.06 5.30
C ASP A 140 16.39 4.92 6.56
N ARG A 141 15.48 5.91 6.51
CA ARG A 141 15.01 6.63 7.70
C ARG A 141 13.53 6.32 7.94
N LEU A 142 13.26 5.81 9.15
CA LEU A 142 11.95 5.46 9.70
C LEU A 142 10.97 6.64 9.68
#